data_AF-A0A399GAD8-F1
#
_entry.id   AF-A0A399GAD8-F1
#
_cell.length_a   1.000
_cell.length_b   1.000
_cell.length_c   1.000
_cell.angle_alpha   90.00
_cell.angle_beta   90.00
_cell.angle_gamma   90.00
#
_symmetry.space_group_name_H-M   'P 1'
#
loop_
_entity.id
_entity.type
_entity.pdbx_description
1 polymer ?
#
loop_
_entity_poly.entity_id
_entity_poly.type
_entity_poly.pdbx_seq_one_letter_code
_entity_poly.pdbx_strand_id
1 'polypeptide(L)'
;MSRLHGYCPRHANQDLNQANVSCKREYENLRQSAGRKTLGVIAAEFEILKEGFRRERRHKDAALVQEQKQRVLGVRPISLNQKSNGTKGKPGAQEDAWDWRYTLRPCTSSHCKAYYTPYSNHYTYYRTPISGFLPQETLCSACAKTELEGFVEKIKEKWGSRCGWDHKEWHDWYANACNDRTMEQEYWIKAQEKCVRERGPPKWVGRLRDSAVVEEDAIELKRERKSLMRKWFGSMSA
;
A
#
# COMPACT_ATOMS: atom_id res chain seq x y z
N MET A 1 -5.42 -21.43 -8.69
CA MET A 1 -4.56 -20.58 -7.84
C MET A 1 -5.40 -19.44 -7.28
N SER A 2 -4.98 -18.78 -6.19
CA SER A 2 -5.68 -17.62 -5.60
C SER A 2 -5.00 -16.30 -5.99
N ARG A 3 -5.75 -15.19 -5.98
CA ARG A 3 -5.19 -13.83 -6.14
C ARG A 3 -4.34 -13.45 -4.93
N LEU A 4 -3.36 -12.57 -5.15
CA LEU A 4 -2.61 -11.93 -4.07
C LEU A 4 -3.33 -10.64 -3.66
N HIS A 5 -3.62 -10.47 -2.37
CA HIS A 5 -4.36 -9.36 -1.78
C HIS A 5 -3.53 -8.07 -1.72
N GLY A 6 -2.20 -8.19 -1.77
CA GLY A 6 -1.29 -7.05 -1.78
C GLY A 6 -1.21 -6.28 -3.10
N TYR A 7 -1.93 -6.71 -4.13
CA TYR A 7 -1.95 -6.04 -5.44
C TYR A 7 -3.30 -5.35 -5.70
N CYS A 8 -3.26 -4.32 -6.54
CA CYS A 8 -4.50 -3.78 -7.10
C CYS A 8 -5.18 -4.84 -7.99
N PRO A 9 -6.52 -4.76 -8.22
CA PRO A 9 -7.26 -5.80 -8.93
C PRO A 9 -6.67 -6.17 -10.31
N ARG A 10 -6.12 -5.19 -11.03
CA ARG A 10 -5.48 -5.39 -12.33
C ARG A 10 -4.22 -6.25 -12.21
N HIS A 11 -3.29 -5.88 -11.33
CA HIS A 11 -2.04 -6.62 -11.14
C HIS A 11 -2.28 -7.99 -10.48
N ALA A 12 -3.27 -8.10 -9.57
CA ALA A 12 -3.65 -9.37 -8.97
C ALA A 12 -4.17 -10.38 -10.02
N ASN A 13 -4.92 -9.91 -11.02
CA ASN A 13 -5.37 -10.74 -12.14
C ASN A 13 -4.22 -11.12 -13.08
N GLN A 14 -3.34 -10.17 -13.40
CA GLN A 14 -2.17 -10.43 -14.25
C GLN A 14 -1.25 -11.48 -13.62
N ASP A 15 -0.93 -11.33 -12.33
CA ASP A 15 -0.12 -12.28 -11.56
C ASP A 15 -0.79 -13.66 -11.49
N LEU A 16 -2.10 -13.71 -11.24
CA LEU A 16 -2.85 -14.98 -11.21
C LEU A 16 -2.78 -15.69 -12.57
N ASN A 17 -2.92 -14.95 -13.67
CA ASN A 17 -2.82 -15.50 -15.02
C ASN A 17 -1.43 -16.05 -15.29
N GLN A 18 -0.38 -15.31 -14.94
CA GLN A 18 1.01 -15.76 -15.05
C GLN A 18 1.25 -17.04 -14.24
N ALA A 19 0.78 -17.10 -13.00
CA ALA A 19 0.92 -18.28 -12.15
C ALA A 19 0.16 -19.50 -12.70
N ASN A 20 -1.02 -19.30 -13.29
CA ASN A 20 -1.77 -20.37 -13.95
C ASN A 20 -1.04 -20.88 -15.20
N VAL A 21 -0.43 -19.99 -15.99
CA VAL A 21 0.38 -20.36 -17.16
C VAL A 21 1.60 -21.18 -16.73
N SER A 22 2.34 -20.74 -15.71
CA SER A 22 3.48 -21.49 -15.17
C SER A 22 3.07 -22.86 -14.66
N CYS A 23 1.96 -22.96 -13.91
CA CYS A 23 1.45 -24.23 -13.42
C CYS A 23 1.03 -25.20 -14.56
N LYS A 24 0.46 -24.67 -15.66
CA LYS A 24 0.14 -25.48 -16.85
C LYS A 24 1.40 -25.95 -17.58
N ARG A 25 2.43 -25.11 -17.68
CA ARG A 25 3.72 -25.48 -18.28
C ARG A 25 4.37 -26.62 -17.50
N GLU A 26 4.39 -26.54 -16.17
CA GLU A 26 4.94 -27.61 -15.32
C GLU A 26 4.16 -28.92 -15.42
N TYR A 27 2.82 -28.85 -15.53
CA TYR A 27 2.01 -30.03 -15.81
C TYR A 27 2.38 -30.71 -17.13
N GLU A 28 2.52 -29.91 -18.19
CA GLU A 28 2.87 -30.43 -19.50
C GLU A 28 4.29 -31.02 -19.51
N ASN A 29 5.24 -30.38 -18.80
CA ASN A 29 6.58 -30.94 -18.59
C ASN A 29 6.51 -32.31 -17.90
N LEU A 30 5.76 -32.44 -16.79
CA LEU A 30 5.58 -33.71 -16.07
C LEU A 30 5.00 -34.80 -16.99
N ARG A 31 4.02 -34.44 -17.83
CA ARG A 31 3.39 -35.35 -18.79
C ARG A 31 4.38 -35.79 -19.87
N GLN A 32 5.17 -34.87 -20.41
CA GLN A 32 6.16 -35.17 -21.45
C GLN A 32 7.34 -36.00 -20.91
N SER A 33 7.75 -35.78 -19.67
CA SER A 33 8.84 -36.51 -19.01
C SER A 33 8.39 -37.79 -18.29
N ALA A 34 7.13 -38.20 -18.43
CA ALA A 34 6.53 -39.26 -17.60
C ALA A 34 7.10 -40.67 -17.85
N GLY A 35 7.73 -40.92 -19.01
CA GLY A 35 8.30 -42.23 -19.34
C GLY A 35 7.25 -43.35 -19.23
N ARG A 36 7.49 -44.34 -18.35
CA ARG A 36 6.57 -45.47 -18.08
C ARG A 36 5.56 -45.21 -16.94
N LYS A 37 5.47 -43.99 -16.40
CA LYS A 37 4.51 -43.67 -15.33
C LYS A 37 3.07 -43.74 -15.86
N THR A 38 2.15 -44.24 -15.04
CA THR A 38 0.73 -44.24 -15.37
C THR A 38 0.14 -42.83 -15.19
N LEU A 39 -0.97 -42.54 -15.87
CA LEU A 39 -1.67 -41.26 -15.74
C LEU A 39 -2.07 -40.95 -14.29
N GLY A 40 -2.39 -41.97 -13.49
CA GLY A 40 -2.68 -41.80 -12.06
C GLY A 40 -1.49 -41.32 -11.24
N VAL A 41 -0.28 -41.82 -11.54
CA VAL A 41 0.96 -41.36 -10.89
C VAL A 41 1.26 -39.91 -11.27
N ILE A 42 1.10 -39.55 -12.55
CA ILE A 42 1.30 -38.17 -13.02
C ILE A 42 0.30 -37.22 -12.36
N ALA A 43 -0.97 -37.63 -12.24
CA ALA A 43 -1.99 -36.82 -11.57
C ALA A 43 -1.66 -36.59 -10.08
N ALA A 44 -1.16 -37.62 -9.38
CA ALA A 44 -0.72 -37.48 -8.00
C ALA A 44 0.49 -36.54 -7.87
N GLU A 45 1.50 -36.68 -8.74
CA GLU A 45 2.66 -35.77 -8.79
C GLU A 45 2.23 -34.32 -9.06
N PHE A 46 1.26 -34.12 -9.95
CA PHE A 46 0.74 -32.80 -10.26
C PHE A 46 -0.01 -32.16 -9.08
N GLU A 47 -0.79 -32.92 -8.31
CA GLU A 47 -1.44 -32.38 -7.10
C GLU A 47 -0.42 -31.96 -6.02
N ILE A 48 0.68 -32.72 -5.87
CA ILE A 48 1.80 -32.32 -5.00
C ILE A 48 2.40 -31.00 -5.48
N LEU A 49 2.63 -30.87 -6.79
CA LEU A 49 3.15 -29.64 -7.41
C LEU A 49 2.21 -28.46 -7.17
N LYS A 50 0.90 -28.63 -7.37
CA LYS A 50 -0.11 -27.57 -7.10
C LYS A 50 -0.09 -27.13 -5.65
N GLU A 51 0.08 -28.04 -4.70
CA GLU A 51 0.17 -27.65 -3.29
C GLU A 51 1.45 -26.86 -3.00
N GLY A 52 2.56 -27.17 -3.67
CA GLY A 52 3.78 -26.35 -3.66
C GLY A 52 3.51 -24.92 -4.11
N PHE A 53 2.88 -24.75 -5.28
CA PHE A 53 2.48 -23.43 -5.80
C PHE A 53 1.53 -22.68 -4.86
N ARG A 54 0.52 -23.36 -4.30
CA ARG A 54 -0.40 -22.74 -3.33
C ARG A 54 0.35 -22.26 -2.09
N ARG A 55 1.30 -23.05 -1.58
CA ARG A 55 2.13 -22.69 -0.42
C ARG A 55 3.01 -21.49 -0.70
N GLU A 56 3.72 -21.48 -1.82
CA GLU A 56 4.55 -20.35 -2.23
C GLU A 56 3.71 -19.07 -2.40
N ARG A 57 2.53 -19.18 -3.03
CA ARG A 57 1.62 -18.04 -3.16
C ARG A 57 1.10 -17.53 -1.82
N ARG A 58 0.79 -18.40 -0.85
CA ARG A 58 0.42 -17.97 0.52
C ARG A 58 1.54 -17.18 1.19
N HIS A 59 2.81 -17.59 1.01
CA HIS A 59 3.96 -16.85 1.53
C HIS A 59 4.12 -15.49 0.85
N LYS A 60 4.02 -15.44 -0.49
CA LYS A 60 4.06 -14.17 -1.23
C LYS A 60 2.91 -13.24 -0.83
N ASP A 61 1.71 -13.78 -0.65
CA ASP A 61 0.54 -13.03 -0.23
C ASP A 61 0.74 -12.41 1.16
N ALA A 62 1.20 -13.22 2.12
CA ALA A 62 1.51 -12.75 3.47
C ALA A 62 2.58 -11.65 3.46
N ALA A 63 3.67 -11.84 2.71
CA ALA A 63 4.74 -10.85 2.58
C ALA A 63 4.24 -9.52 1.98
N LEU A 64 3.44 -9.56 0.91
CA LEU A 64 2.88 -8.35 0.30
C LEU A 64 1.89 -7.64 1.24
N VAL A 65 1.05 -8.38 1.95
CA VAL A 65 0.12 -7.81 2.94
C VAL A 65 0.91 -7.16 4.08
N GLN A 66 2.01 -7.78 4.51
CA GLN A 66 2.89 -7.21 5.52
C GLN A 66 3.56 -5.93 5.01
N GLU A 67 4.10 -5.92 3.79
CA GLU A 67 4.69 -4.73 3.17
C GLU A 67 3.67 -3.58 3.08
N GLN A 68 2.45 -3.86 2.64
CA GLN A 68 1.38 -2.86 2.61
C GLN A 68 1.07 -2.30 4.00
N LYS A 69 0.96 -3.17 5.01
CA LYS A 69 0.75 -2.75 6.40
C LYS A 69 1.91 -1.86 6.88
N GLN A 70 3.15 -2.20 6.55
CA GLN A 70 4.32 -1.38 6.89
C GLN A 70 4.24 0.00 6.24
N ARG A 71 3.89 0.07 4.95
CA ARG A 71 3.70 1.34 4.23
C ARG A 71 2.61 2.22 4.82
N VAL A 72 1.47 1.64 5.16
CA VAL A 72 0.29 2.37 5.65
C VAL A 72 0.42 2.76 7.11
N LEU A 73 0.89 1.83 7.96
CA LEU A 73 0.93 2.02 9.41
C LEU A 73 2.28 2.54 9.90
N GLY A 74 3.35 2.41 9.11
CA GLY A 74 4.71 2.71 9.52
C GLY A 74 5.30 1.69 10.50
N VAL A 75 4.81 0.45 10.50
CA VAL A 75 5.41 -0.64 11.30
C VAL A 75 6.82 -0.90 10.77
N ARG A 76 7.86 -0.66 11.56
CA ARG A 76 9.24 -1.02 11.20
C ARG A 76 9.42 -2.54 11.30
N PRO A 77 9.98 -3.23 10.29
CA PRO A 77 10.49 -4.57 10.50
C PRO A 77 11.63 -4.51 11.54
N ILE A 78 11.60 -5.41 12.53
CA ILE A 78 12.80 -5.68 13.32
C ILE A 78 13.71 -6.44 12.38
N SER A 79 14.78 -5.82 11.90
CA SER A 79 15.93 -6.62 11.47
C SER A 79 16.51 -7.28 12.72
N LEU A 80 15.96 -8.43 13.09
CA LEU A 80 16.56 -9.40 14.00
C LEU A 80 17.83 -9.95 13.34
N ASN A 81 18.87 -9.13 13.24
CA ASN A 81 20.30 -9.45 13.00
C ASN A 81 21.07 -8.30 12.33
N GLN A 82 20.95 -7.07 12.83
CA GLN A 82 22.04 -6.11 12.66
C GLN A 82 22.45 -5.53 14.01
N LYS A 83 23.22 -6.33 14.77
CA LYS A 83 24.34 -5.78 15.55
C LYS A 83 25.40 -5.32 14.54
N SER A 84 25.12 -4.25 13.78
CA SER A 84 26.18 -3.52 13.10
C SER A 84 26.81 -2.60 14.13
N ASN A 85 27.95 -3.03 14.64
CA ASN A 85 28.89 -2.16 15.34
C ASN A 85 29.12 -0.91 14.48
N GLY A 86 28.87 0.25 15.08
CA GLY A 86 29.48 1.53 14.75
C GLY A 86 29.77 1.79 13.27
N THR A 87 28.75 2.17 12.51
CA THR A 87 28.99 3.08 11.38
C THR A 87 27.77 3.97 11.22
N LYS A 88 27.98 5.30 11.27
CA LYS A 88 26.96 6.33 11.05
C LYS A 88 26.45 6.24 9.60
N GLY A 89 25.63 5.24 9.31
CA GLY A 89 24.93 5.10 8.04
C GLY A 89 23.86 6.18 7.90
N LYS A 90 23.81 6.82 6.73
CA LYS A 90 22.81 7.83 6.37
C LYS A 90 21.40 7.40 6.78
N PRO A 91 20.58 8.30 7.38
CA PRO A 91 19.20 7.99 7.79
C PRO A 91 18.23 7.73 6.61
N GLY A 92 18.68 7.84 5.36
CA GLY A 92 17.80 7.90 4.19
C GLY A 92 17.21 6.58 3.67
N ALA A 93 17.75 5.41 4.01
CA ALA A 93 17.23 4.14 3.46
C ALA A 93 16.00 3.58 4.21
N GLN A 94 15.73 4.09 5.42
CA GLN A 94 14.62 3.65 6.28
C GLN A 94 13.39 4.58 6.24
N GLU A 95 13.52 5.80 5.72
CA GLU A 95 12.40 6.76 5.61
C GLU A 95 11.41 6.43 4.47
N ASP A 96 11.82 5.63 3.50
CA ASP A 96 11.02 5.28 2.31
C ASP A 96 9.98 4.18 2.55
N ALA A 97 10.05 3.49 3.70
CA ALA A 97 9.15 2.36 3.98
C ALA A 97 7.76 2.81 4.46
N TRP A 98 7.62 4.02 5.01
CA TRP A 98 6.36 4.55 5.53
C TRP A 98 5.88 5.71 4.68
N ASP A 99 4.65 5.61 4.18
CA ASP A 99 4.02 6.70 3.46
C ASP A 99 3.08 7.47 4.38
N TRP A 100 3.52 8.66 4.77
CA TRP A 100 2.80 9.56 5.67
C TRP A 100 1.40 9.93 5.14
N ARG A 101 1.17 9.87 3.82
CA ARG A 101 -0.09 10.26 3.19
C ARG A 101 -1.27 9.41 3.66
N TYR A 102 -1.02 8.16 4.05
CA TYR A 102 -2.04 7.27 4.62
C TYR A 102 -2.31 7.51 6.11
N THR A 103 -1.49 8.33 6.77
CA THR A 103 -1.66 8.64 8.19
C THR A 103 -2.72 9.73 8.37
N LEU A 104 -3.51 9.60 9.43
CA LEU A 104 -4.48 10.62 9.82
C LEU A 104 -3.76 11.93 10.15
N ARG A 105 -4.20 13.02 9.52
CA ARG A 105 -3.62 14.36 9.67
C ARG A 105 -4.71 15.39 9.94
N PRO A 106 -4.37 16.48 10.66
CA PRO A 106 -5.33 17.53 10.94
C PRO A 106 -5.70 18.28 9.66
N CYS A 107 -6.97 18.68 9.54
CA CYS A 107 -7.43 19.64 8.54
C CYS A 107 -6.64 20.96 8.67
N THR A 108 -6.28 21.59 7.55
CA THR A 108 -5.57 22.89 7.57
C THR A 108 -6.49 24.09 7.74
N SER A 109 -7.81 23.90 7.67
CA SER A 109 -8.77 24.96 7.98
C SER A 109 -8.66 25.35 9.46
N SER A 110 -8.50 26.65 9.73
CA SER A 110 -8.31 27.24 11.06
C SER A 110 -9.41 26.86 12.07
N HIS A 111 -10.64 26.65 11.61
CA HIS A 111 -11.79 26.34 12.47
C HIS A 111 -12.11 24.84 12.55
N CYS A 112 -11.36 23.99 11.85
CA CYS A 112 -11.63 22.56 11.78
C CYS A 112 -10.68 21.77 12.68
N LYS A 113 -11.24 20.88 13.50
CA LYS A 113 -10.47 19.96 14.38
C LYS A 113 -10.43 18.52 13.87
N ALA A 114 -10.96 18.28 12.67
CA ALA A 114 -11.05 16.93 12.12
C ALA A 114 -9.68 16.37 11.75
N TYR A 115 -9.49 15.08 12.00
CA TYR A 115 -8.36 14.30 11.51
C TYR A 115 -8.87 13.37 10.40
N TYR A 116 -8.15 13.34 9.28
CA TYR A 116 -8.59 12.61 8.09
C TYR A 116 -7.38 12.13 7.27
N THR A 117 -7.64 11.28 6.29
CA THR A 117 -6.67 10.96 5.23
C THR A 117 -7.44 10.87 3.90
N PRO A 118 -7.04 11.57 2.82
CA PRO A 118 -7.67 11.48 1.51
C PRO A 118 -7.63 10.08 0.90
N TYR A 119 -6.76 9.22 1.42
CA TYR A 119 -6.51 7.88 0.88
C TYR A 119 -7.36 6.81 1.57
N SER A 120 -8.19 7.15 2.58
CA SER A 120 -9.15 6.17 3.11
C SER A 120 -10.24 5.88 2.09
N ASN A 121 -10.75 4.65 2.08
CA ASN A 121 -11.81 4.20 1.17
C ASN A 121 -13.10 5.03 1.27
N HIS A 122 -13.28 5.81 2.33
CA HIS A 122 -14.45 6.68 2.52
C HIS A 122 -14.37 8.00 1.75
N TYR A 123 -13.24 8.32 1.11
CA TYR A 123 -13.04 9.63 0.46
C TYR A 123 -12.68 9.55 -1.03
N THR A 124 -13.48 8.82 -1.82
CA THR A 124 -13.43 8.88 -3.30
C THR A 124 -13.55 10.30 -3.83
N TYR A 125 -14.19 11.19 -3.06
CA TYR A 125 -14.32 12.62 -3.27
C TYR A 125 -13.04 13.31 -3.78
N TYR A 126 -11.87 13.02 -3.22
CA TYR A 126 -10.61 13.69 -3.64
C TYR A 126 -10.09 13.24 -5.02
N ARG A 127 -10.67 12.17 -5.59
CA ARG A 127 -10.25 11.62 -6.89
C ARG A 127 -11.21 11.97 -8.02
N THR A 128 -12.31 12.63 -7.71
CA THR A 128 -13.35 12.98 -8.67
C THR A 128 -13.36 14.50 -8.85
N PRO A 129 -13.04 15.01 -10.05
CA PRO A 129 -13.17 16.43 -10.33
C PRO A 129 -14.62 16.90 -10.17
N ILE A 130 -14.81 18.04 -9.52
CA ILE A 130 -16.09 18.72 -9.40
C ILE A 130 -15.93 20.07 -10.10
N SER A 131 -16.78 20.32 -11.10
CA SER A 131 -16.69 21.55 -11.92
C SER A 131 -15.32 21.78 -12.56
N GLY A 132 -14.60 20.72 -12.90
CA GLY A 132 -13.26 20.78 -13.51
C GLY A 132 -12.10 20.89 -12.54
N PHE A 133 -12.36 20.95 -11.23
CA PHE A 133 -11.33 21.11 -10.20
C PHE A 133 -11.30 19.94 -9.23
N LEU A 134 -10.11 19.62 -8.73
CA LEU A 134 -9.95 18.64 -7.66
C LEU A 134 -10.07 19.33 -6.29
N PRO A 135 -10.72 18.67 -5.31
CA PRO A 135 -10.72 19.15 -3.93
C PRO A 135 -9.31 19.16 -3.33
N GLN A 136 -9.00 20.15 -2.48
CA GLN A 136 -7.70 20.22 -1.83
C GLN A 136 -7.50 19.06 -0.83
N GLU A 137 -6.44 18.27 -1.03
CA GLU A 137 -6.09 17.12 -0.17
C GLU A 137 -5.64 17.52 1.25
N THR A 138 -5.47 18.82 1.51
CA THR A 138 -5.04 19.44 2.78
C THR A 138 -6.21 19.77 3.72
N LEU A 139 -7.43 19.70 3.19
CA LEU A 139 -8.68 19.91 3.93
C LEU A 139 -9.44 18.59 4.09
N CYS A 140 -10.20 18.44 5.19
CA CYS A 140 -11.16 17.33 5.33
C CYS A 140 -12.31 17.46 4.33
N SER A 141 -13.09 16.40 4.08
CA SER A 141 -14.05 16.38 2.97
C SER A 141 -15.09 17.51 3.03
N ALA A 142 -15.55 17.87 4.23
CA ALA A 142 -16.46 18.98 4.44
C ALA A 142 -15.80 20.33 4.11
N CYS A 143 -14.62 20.61 4.67
CA CYS A 143 -13.90 21.86 4.40
C CYS A 143 -13.44 21.98 2.95
N ALA A 144 -13.00 20.87 2.34
CA ALA A 144 -12.59 20.82 0.94
C ALA A 144 -13.76 21.11 0.00
N LYS A 145 -14.97 20.64 0.35
CA LYS A 145 -16.19 20.97 -0.39
C LYS A 145 -16.51 22.45 -0.32
N THR A 146 -16.51 23.03 0.89
CA THR A 146 -16.77 24.45 1.08
C THR A 146 -15.71 25.33 0.40
N GLU A 147 -14.44 24.97 0.49
CA GLU A 147 -13.34 25.66 -0.22
C GLU A 147 -13.58 25.64 -1.72
N LEU A 148 -13.89 24.46 -2.27
CA LEU A 148 -14.08 24.31 -3.70
C LEU A 148 -15.31 25.07 -4.22
N GLU A 149 -16.41 25.04 -3.48
CA GLU A 149 -17.62 25.83 -3.79
C GLU A 149 -17.30 27.33 -3.78
N GLY A 150 -16.59 27.82 -2.75
CA GLY A 150 -16.17 29.21 -2.67
C GLY A 150 -15.20 29.63 -3.78
N PHE A 151 -14.29 28.73 -4.19
CA PHE A 151 -13.39 28.99 -5.31
C PHE A 151 -14.14 29.09 -6.65
N VAL A 152 -15.09 28.18 -6.89
CA VAL A 152 -15.96 28.24 -8.07
C VAL A 152 -16.83 29.49 -8.08
N GLU A 153 -17.35 29.90 -6.92
CA GLU A 153 -18.12 31.14 -6.77
C GLU A 153 -17.27 32.38 -7.06
N LYS A 154 -16.05 32.45 -6.52
CA LYS A 154 -15.08 33.52 -6.82
C LYS A 154 -14.80 33.65 -8.32
N ILE A 155 -14.64 32.52 -9.02
CA ILE A 155 -14.46 32.52 -10.48
C ILE A 155 -15.72 33.06 -11.18
N LYS A 156 -16.91 32.60 -10.78
CA LYS A 156 -18.19 33.05 -11.36
C LYS A 156 -18.43 34.54 -11.14
N GLU A 157 -18.19 35.03 -9.94
CA GLU A 157 -18.31 36.45 -9.59
C GLU A 157 -17.36 37.28 -10.45
N LYS A 158 -16.08 36.87 -10.51
CA LYS A 158 -15.08 37.57 -11.31
C LYS A 158 -15.46 37.58 -12.79
N TRP A 159 -15.93 36.46 -13.32
CA TRP A 159 -16.41 36.34 -14.70
C TRP A 159 -17.61 37.26 -14.96
N GLY A 160 -18.58 37.32 -14.04
CA GLY A 160 -19.73 38.21 -14.13
C GLY A 160 -19.37 39.69 -14.08
N SER A 161 -18.31 40.04 -13.33
CA SER A 161 -17.81 41.41 -13.17
C SER A 161 -16.88 41.90 -14.29
N ARG A 162 -16.67 41.13 -15.37
CA ARG A 162 -15.62 41.37 -16.37
C ARG A 162 -15.76 42.62 -17.24
N CYS A 163 -16.57 43.60 -16.86
CA CYS A 163 -16.77 44.83 -17.63
C CYS A 163 -15.42 45.47 -17.97
N GLY A 164 -15.05 45.43 -19.26
CA GLY A 164 -13.81 46.01 -19.78
C GLY A 164 -12.59 45.07 -19.78
N TRP A 165 -12.71 43.81 -19.37
CA TRP A 165 -11.61 42.86 -19.41
C TRP A 165 -11.43 42.27 -20.80
N ASP A 166 -10.20 42.29 -21.31
CA ASP A 166 -9.88 41.55 -22.52
C ASP A 166 -9.74 40.03 -22.22
N HIS A 167 -9.67 39.24 -23.29
CA HIS A 167 -9.56 37.78 -23.15
C HIS A 167 -8.25 37.37 -22.45
N LYS A 168 -7.17 38.11 -22.67
CA LYS A 168 -5.85 37.81 -22.12
C LYS A 168 -5.82 38.10 -20.62
N GLU A 169 -6.32 39.25 -20.18
CA GLU A 169 -6.45 39.65 -18.78
C GLU A 169 -7.26 38.63 -17.98
N TRP A 170 -8.35 38.12 -18.56
CA TRP A 170 -9.11 37.03 -17.95
C TRP A 170 -8.29 35.76 -17.78
N HIS A 171 -7.60 35.30 -18.83
CA HIS A 171 -6.78 34.09 -18.77
C HIS A 171 -5.63 34.24 -17.77
N ASP A 172 -4.96 35.39 -17.76
CA ASP A 172 -3.87 35.68 -16.84
C ASP A 172 -4.37 35.65 -15.39
N TRP A 173 -5.50 36.28 -15.10
CA TRP A 173 -6.11 36.23 -13.76
C TRP A 173 -6.53 34.82 -13.36
N TYR A 174 -7.21 34.10 -14.25
CA TYR A 174 -7.69 32.75 -13.99
C TYR A 174 -6.53 31.78 -13.74
N ALA A 175 -5.48 31.87 -14.56
CA ALA A 175 -4.24 31.12 -14.38
C ALA A 175 -3.59 31.44 -13.04
N ASN A 176 -3.49 32.73 -12.67
CA ASN A 176 -2.95 33.15 -11.37
C ASN A 176 -3.79 32.60 -10.21
N ALA A 177 -5.12 32.65 -10.28
CA ALA A 177 -6.00 32.10 -9.24
C ALA A 177 -5.83 30.58 -9.07
N CYS A 178 -5.63 29.84 -10.18
CA CYS A 178 -5.35 28.41 -10.13
C CYS A 178 -3.95 28.11 -9.57
N ASN A 179 -2.95 28.92 -9.94
CA ASN A 179 -1.59 28.81 -9.45
C ASN A 179 -1.53 29.08 -7.94
N ASP A 180 -2.18 30.15 -7.46
CA ASP A 180 -2.25 30.49 -6.03
C ASP A 180 -2.84 29.33 -5.23
N ARG A 181 -3.95 28.76 -5.70
CA ARG A 181 -4.59 27.59 -5.07
C ARG A 181 -3.67 26.36 -5.02
N THR A 182 -2.88 26.16 -6.07
CA THR A 182 -1.92 25.05 -6.17
C THR A 182 -0.74 25.28 -5.22
N MET A 183 -0.18 26.49 -5.19
CA MET A 183 0.92 26.86 -4.29
C MET A 183 0.52 26.73 -2.82
N GLU A 184 -0.69 27.17 -2.47
CA GLU A 184 -1.24 27.00 -1.12
C GLU A 184 -1.36 25.51 -0.76
N GLN A 185 -1.89 24.69 -1.67
CA GLN A 185 -1.98 23.25 -1.46
C GLN A 185 -0.60 22.62 -1.25
N GLU A 186 0.40 22.96 -2.06
CA GLU A 186 1.77 22.44 -1.93
C GLU A 186 2.42 22.84 -0.60
N TYR A 187 2.26 24.09 -0.20
CA TYR A 187 2.74 24.60 1.08
C TYR A 187 2.16 23.77 2.24
N TRP A 188 0.85 23.59 2.24
CA TRP A 188 0.14 22.87 3.29
C TRP A 188 0.41 21.37 3.28
N ILE A 189 0.64 20.75 2.11
CA ILE A 189 1.09 19.36 2.02
C ILE A 189 2.43 19.20 2.72
N LYS A 190 3.41 20.09 2.46
CA LYS A 190 4.73 20.06 3.12
C LYS A 190 4.61 20.29 4.63
N ALA A 191 3.75 21.22 5.05
CA ALA A 191 3.50 21.49 6.47
C ALA A 191 2.85 20.28 7.19
N GLN A 192 1.85 19.65 6.56
CA GLN A 192 1.23 18.42 7.07
C GLN A 192 2.21 17.26 7.12
N GLU A 193 3.04 17.09 6.08
CA GLU A 193 4.09 16.08 6.05
C GLU A 193 5.04 16.25 7.24
N LYS A 194 5.55 17.46 7.46
CA LYS A 194 6.43 17.77 8.59
C LYS A 194 5.75 17.44 9.92
N CYS A 195 4.50 17.88 10.12
CA CYS A 195 3.73 17.62 11.34
C CYS A 195 3.51 16.11 11.59
N VAL A 196 3.20 15.34 10.55
CA VAL A 196 3.00 13.90 10.65
C VAL A 196 4.32 13.19 10.92
N ARG A 197 5.40 13.55 10.23
CA ARG A 197 6.72 12.95 10.43
C ARG A 197 7.30 13.24 11.82
N GLU A 198 7.11 14.44 12.36
CA GLU A 198 7.51 14.80 13.72
C GLU A 198 6.75 13.99 14.79
N ARG A 199 5.46 13.75 14.57
CA ARG A 199 4.64 12.91 15.47
C ARG A 199 4.94 11.42 15.33
N GLY A 200 5.39 11.00 14.14
CA GLY A 200 5.64 9.61 13.79
C GLY A 200 4.37 8.79 13.59
N PRO A 201 4.50 7.50 13.23
CA PRO A 201 3.38 6.58 13.12
C PRO A 201 2.66 6.40 14.47
N PRO A 202 1.35 6.07 14.48
CA PRO A 202 0.58 5.98 15.72
C PRO A 202 1.18 4.97 16.71
N LYS A 203 1.29 5.33 17.99
CA LYS A 203 1.94 4.50 19.04
C LYS A 203 1.36 3.07 19.16
N TRP A 204 0.08 2.87 18.87
CA TRP A 204 -0.57 1.55 18.92
C TRP A 204 -0.07 0.58 17.85
N VAL A 205 0.49 1.11 16.75
CA VAL A 205 1.11 0.32 15.69
C VAL A 205 2.31 -0.47 16.23
N GLY A 206 2.99 0.05 17.24
CA GLY A 206 4.05 -0.67 17.96
C GLY A 206 3.59 -1.99 18.59
N ARG A 207 2.30 -2.15 18.93
CA ARG A 207 1.77 -3.40 19.51
C ARG A 207 1.41 -4.47 18.47
N LEU A 208 1.08 -4.07 17.25
CA LEU A 208 0.86 -5.02 16.14
C LEU A 208 2.15 -5.74 15.73
N ARG A 209 3.30 -5.10 15.98
CA ARG A 209 4.64 -5.65 15.82
C ARG A 209 4.86 -6.89 16.68
N ASP A 210 4.41 -6.86 17.93
CA ASP A 210 4.66 -7.92 18.90
C ASP A 210 3.84 -9.18 18.58
N SER A 211 2.65 -9.04 17.98
CA SER A 211 1.82 -10.19 17.58
C SER A 211 2.33 -10.90 16.32
N ALA A 212 2.85 -10.18 15.32
CA ALA A 212 3.25 -10.78 14.05
C ALA A 212 4.58 -11.55 14.14
N VAL A 213 5.57 -11.02 14.87
CA VAL A 213 6.85 -11.71 15.11
C VAL A 213 6.63 -13.00 15.91
N VAL A 214 5.75 -12.96 16.92
CA VAL A 214 5.38 -14.15 17.70
C VAL A 214 4.74 -15.23 16.83
N GLU A 215 4.01 -14.85 15.78
CA GLU A 215 3.35 -15.81 14.89
C GLU A 215 4.33 -16.46 13.90
N GLU A 216 5.25 -15.68 13.30
CA GLU A 216 6.31 -16.22 12.43
C GLU A 216 7.29 -17.13 13.19
N ASP A 217 7.77 -16.68 14.36
CA ASP A 217 8.65 -17.48 15.23
C ASP A 217 7.95 -18.77 15.70
N ALA A 218 6.65 -18.70 16.02
CA ALA A 218 5.88 -19.89 16.40
C ALA A 218 5.68 -20.87 15.23
N ILE A 219 5.61 -20.38 13.98
CA ILE A 219 5.52 -21.22 12.78
C ILE A 219 6.86 -21.89 12.49
N GLU A 220 7.97 -21.17 12.66
CA GLU A 220 9.33 -21.71 12.48
C GLU A 220 9.67 -22.75 13.55
N LEU A 221 9.41 -22.47 14.83
CA LEU A 221 9.52 -23.44 15.94
C LEU A 221 8.67 -24.70 15.73
N LYS A 222 7.47 -24.56 15.15
CA LYS A 222 6.63 -25.72 14.80
C LYS A 222 7.20 -26.53 13.63
N ARG A 223 7.90 -25.90 12.67
CA ARG A 223 8.59 -26.60 11.58
C ARG A 223 9.81 -27.36 12.10
N GLU A 224 10.62 -26.75 12.96
CA GLU A 224 11.78 -27.39 13.57
C GLU A 224 11.38 -28.59 14.44
N ARG A 225 10.35 -28.44 15.29
CA ARG A 225 9.82 -29.55 16.10
C ARG A 225 9.33 -30.74 15.25
N LYS A 226 8.67 -30.47 14.12
CA LYS A 226 8.19 -31.52 13.20
C LYS A 226 9.35 -32.19 12.45
N SER A 227 10.40 -31.45 12.11
CA SER A 227 11.62 -31.98 11.51
C SER A 227 12.37 -32.90 12.49
N LEU A 228 12.55 -32.45 13.74
CA LEU A 228 13.21 -33.22 14.79
C LEU A 228 12.44 -34.51 15.15
N MET A 229 11.10 -34.45 15.26
CA MET A 229 10.31 -35.65 15.49
C MET A 229 10.44 -36.67 14.35
N ARG A 230 10.44 -36.24 13.08
CA ARG A 230 10.66 -37.18 11.96
C ARG A 230 12.05 -37.82 12.01
N LYS A 231 13.06 -37.07 12.46
CA LYS A 231 14.44 -37.56 12.61
C LYS A 231 14.57 -38.60 13.73
N TRP A 232 13.82 -38.44 14.83
CA TRP A 232 13.80 -39.39 15.94
C TRP A 232 13.01 -40.65 15.62
N PHE A 233 11.81 -40.53 15.05
CA PHE A 233 10.98 -41.69 14.72
C PHE A 233 11.41 -42.45 13.47
N GLY A 234 12.14 -41.82 12.54
CA GLY A 234 12.75 -42.49 11.40
C GLY A 234 13.97 -43.35 11.76
N SER A 235 14.57 -43.14 12.94
CA SER A 235 15.73 -43.89 13.43
C SER A 235 15.37 -45.15 14.24
N MET A 236 14.08 -45.37 14.54
CA MET A 236 13.61 -46.54 15.31
C MET A 236 13.03 -47.67 14.44
N SER A 237 13.06 -47.53 13.11
CA SER A 237 12.51 -48.51 12.16
C SER A 237 13.58 -49.15 11.26
N ALA A 238 14.86 -49.15 11.68
CA ALA A 238 15.94 -49.86 11.02
C ALA A 238 16.46 -50.99 11.93
#